data_AF-A0A9X4KPX9-F1
#
_entry.id   AF-A0A9X4KPX9-F1
#
_cell.length_a   1.000
_cell.length_b   1.000
_cell.length_c   1.000
_cell.angle_alpha   90.00
_cell.angle_beta   90.00
_cell.angle_gamma   90.00
#
_symmetry.space_group_name_H-M   'P 1'
#
loop_
_entity.id
_entity.type
_entity.pdbx_description
1 polymer ?
#
loop_
_entity_poly.entity_id
_entity_poly.type
_entity_poly.pdbx_seq_one_letter_code
_entity_poly.pdbx_strand_id
1 'polypeptide(L)' 'MRRTLLVLGGGIVGLSCAFEALKQGWRAIVVDRGEIGGQASGAAAGMLAPFL' A
#
# COMPACT_ATOMS: atom_id res chain seq x y z
N MET A 1 -14.82 -9.89 16.18
CA MET A 1 -14.12 -10.66 15.12
C MET A 1 -13.08 -9.77 14.46
N ARG A 2 -11.84 -10.26 14.29
CA ARG A 2 -10.77 -9.48 13.63
C ARG A 2 -10.88 -9.67 12.11
N ARG A 3 -11.21 -8.60 11.37
CA ARG A 3 -11.28 -8.63 9.91
C ARG A 3 -9.88 -8.79 9.31
N THR A 4 -9.78 -9.44 8.16
CA THR A 4 -8.52 -9.57 7.42
C THR A 4 -8.68 -8.94 6.02
N LEU A 5 -7.74 -8.06 5.65
CA LEU A 5 -7.64 -7.46 4.32
C LEU A 5 -6.47 -8.09 3.56
N LEU A 6 -6.74 -8.60 2.36
CA LEU A 6 -5.72 -8.99 1.39
C LEU A 6 -5.57 -7.86 0.36
N VAL A 7 -4.36 -7.31 0.25
CA VAL A 7 -4.01 -6.29 -0.74
C VAL A 7 -3.11 -6.92 -1.79
N LEU A 8 -3.49 -6.78 -3.05
CA LEU A 8 -2.68 -7.17 -4.21
C LEU A 8 -2.01 -5.92 -4.77
N GLY A 9 -0.69 -5.82 -4.60
CA GLY A 9 0.12 -4.67 -4.96
C GLY A 9 0.76 -4.00 -3.73
N GLY A 10 2.08 -4.01 -3.68
CA GLY A 10 2.95 -3.42 -2.68
C GLY A 10 3.44 -2.01 -3.03
N GLY A 11 2.74 -1.30 -3.92
CA GLY A 11 2.97 0.13 -4.15
C GLY A 11 2.43 1.01 -3.01
N ILE A 12 2.72 2.30 -3.07
CA ILE A 12 2.38 3.28 -2.01
C ILE A 12 0.90 3.28 -1.66
N VAL A 13 0.02 3.13 -2.66
CA VAL A 13 -1.44 3.08 -2.44
C VAL A 13 -1.83 1.80 -1.69
N GLY A 14 -1.33 0.64 -2.11
CA GLY A 14 -1.63 -0.64 -1.46
C GLY A 14 -1.14 -0.69 -0.02
N LEU A 15 0.09 -0.20 0.23
CA LEU A 15 0.64 -0.06 1.57
C LEU A 15 -0.17 0.91 2.43
N SER A 16 -0.65 2.02 1.85
CA SER A 16 -1.52 2.98 2.55
C SER A 16 -2.85 2.34 2.96
N CYS A 17 -3.48 1.55 2.07
CA CYS A 17 -4.70 0.80 2.41
C CYS A 17 -4.46 -0.22 3.53
N ALA A 18 -3.37 -0.97 3.47
CA ALA A 18 -3.00 -1.94 4.51
C ALA A 18 -2.76 -1.25 5.87
N PHE A 19 -2.05 -0.12 5.85
CA PHE A 19 -1.78 0.70 7.03
C PHE A 19 -3.08 1.20 7.69
N GLU A 20 -4.01 1.75 6.91
CA GLU A 20 -5.30 2.20 7.45
C GLU A 20 -6.15 1.03 7.99
N ALA A 21 -6.11 -0.15 7.36
CA ALA A 21 -6.77 -1.34 7.89
C ALA A 21 -6.16 -1.76 9.25
N LEU A 22 -4.83 -1.72 9.39
CA LEU A 22 -4.16 -2.01 10.66
C LEU A 22 -4.57 -1.03 11.76
N LYS A 23 -4.70 0.27 11.45
CA LYS A 23 -5.19 1.29 12.39
C LYS A 23 -6.63 1.03 12.86
N GLN A 24 -7.45 0.39 12.04
CA GLN A 24 -8.81 -0.04 12.42
C GLN A 24 -8.84 -1.37 13.19
N GLY A 25 -7.68 -1.93 13.56
CA GLY A 25 -7.57 -3.18 14.31
C GLY A 25 -7.69 -4.45 13.46
N TRP A 26 -7.62 -4.33 12.13
CA TRP A 26 -7.72 -5.48 11.23
C TRP A 26 -6.36 -6.22 11.19
N ARG A 27 -6.33 -7.36 10.51
CA ARG A 27 -5.10 -7.98 10.01
C ARG A 27 -4.96 -7.56 8.55
N ALA A 28 -3.78 -7.17 8.12
CA ALA A 28 -3.49 -6.89 6.71
C ALA A 28 -2.44 -7.88 6.18
N ILE A 29 -2.65 -8.36 4.97
CA ILE A 29 -1.70 -9.18 4.20
C ILE A 29 -1.49 -8.45 2.88
N VAL A 30 -0.25 -8.12 2.56
CA VAL A 30 0.12 -7.47 1.29
C VAL A 30 0.92 -8.47 0.47
N VAL A 31 0.54 -8.64 -0.78
CA VAL A 31 1.24 -9.49 -1.74
C VAL A 31 1.61 -8.65 -2.95
N ASP A 32 2.88 -8.63 -3.29
CA ASP A 32 3.39 -8.09 -4.54
C ASP A 32 4.08 -9.22 -5.32
N ARG A 33 4.10 -9.12 -6.65
CA ARG A 33 4.81 -10.06 -7.52
C ARG A 33 6.32 -9.83 -7.47
N GLY A 34 6.76 -8.60 -7.23
CA GLY A 34 8.16 -8.21 -7.17
C GLY A 34 8.57 -7.66 -5.82
N GLU A 35 9.59 -6.80 -5.82
CA GLU A 35 9.99 -6.06 -4.64
C GLU A 35 8.90 -5.05 -4.23
N ILE A 36 8.66 -4.94 -2.93
CA ILE A 36 7.72 -3.95 -2.39
C ILE A 36 8.17 -2.55 -2.81
N GLY A 37 7.26 -1.78 -3.41
CA GLY A 37 7.57 -0.47 -3.95
C GLY A 37 8.42 -0.48 -5.23
N GLY A 38 8.84 -1.63 -5.77
CA GLY A 38 9.80 -1.72 -6.89
C GLY A 38 9.30 -1.27 -8.27
N GLN A 39 8.08 -0.73 -8.37
CA GLN A 39 7.49 -0.23 -9.62
C GLN A 39 7.29 1.30 -9.56
N ALA A 40 6.14 1.82 -10.00
CA ALA A 40 5.86 3.25 -10.06
C ALA A 40 6.14 4.00 -8.73
N SER A 41 5.90 3.36 -7.59
CA SER A 41 6.13 3.97 -6.27
C SER A 41 7.61 4.20 -5.94
N GLY A 42 8.50 3.28 -6.32
CA GLY A 42 9.94 3.42 -6.11
C GLY A 42 10.65 4.18 -7.22
N ALA A 43 10.08 4.18 -8.43
CA ALA A 43 10.56 5.01 -9.54
C ALA A 43 10.20 6.50 -9.38
N ALA A 44 9.16 6.81 -8.60
CA ALA A 44 8.75 8.19 -8.36
C ALA A 44 9.77 8.93 -7.48
N ALA A 45 10.05 10.20 -7.81
CA ALA A 45 10.92 11.07 -7.01
C ALA A 45 10.29 11.52 -5.67
N GLY A 46 9.08 11.06 -5.34
CA GLY A 46 8.36 11.45 -4.12
C GLY A 46 7.76 12.87 -4.14
N MET A 47 7.72 13.53 -5.31
CA MET A 47 7.11 14.85 -5.43
C MET A 47 5.59 14.78 -5.31
N LEU A 48 5.02 15.65 -4.46
CA LEU A 48 3.58 15.89 -4.37
C LEU A 48 3.30 17.26 -4.96
N ALA A 49 2.73 17.28 -6.17
CA ALA A 49 2.29 18.51 -6.83
C ALA A 49 0.76 18.51 -6.92
N PRO A 50 0.11 19.67 -6.69
CA PRO A 50 -1.31 19.79 -6.96
C PRO A 50 -1.59 19.56 -8.44
N PHE A 51 -2.71 18.92 -8.75
CA PHE A 51 -3.21 18.89 -10.12
C PHE A 51 -3.74 20.28 -10.47
N LEU A 52 -3.24 20.85 -11.57
CA LEU A 52 -3.74 22.12 -12.14
C LEU A 52 -4.94 21.87 -13.06
#